data_AF-A0A2B7ZR16-F1
#
_entry.id   AF-A0A2B7ZR16-F1
#
_cell.length_a   1.000
_cell.length_b   1.000
_cell.length_c   1.000
_cell.angle_alpha   90.00
_cell.angle_beta   90.00
_cell.angle_gamma   90.00
#
_symmetry.space_group_name_H-M   'P 1'
#
loop_
_entity.id
_entity.type
_entity.pdbx_description
1 polymer ?
#
loop_
_entity_poly.entity_id
_entity_poly.type
_entity_poly.pdbx_seq_one_letter_code
_entity_poly.pdbx_strand_id
1 'polypeptide(L)'
;MLEKMGITFDVATDGQQALQYLEQCIHGQRLTRPDIIYMDVGRGIVYGPETTHIIRTQPPFSTDPKTNATPIISLTKSGIPPASSRHLWPLFIRDGEIRNPIRMNELLRAVKSVKFELVPAAMVGYPGNNRSFSGHINGLVRSPVWGPMPLRKYPGPRSML
;
A
#
# COMPACT_ATOMS: atom_id res chain seq x y z
N MET A 1 -9.40 -7.42 -13.69
CA MET A 1 -10.56 -7.53 -12.76
C MET A 1 -10.62 -6.35 -11.79
N LEU A 2 -9.50 -5.91 -11.21
CA LEU A 2 -9.41 -4.64 -10.46
C LEU A 2 -9.76 -3.42 -11.34
N GLU A 3 -9.32 -3.40 -12.59
CA GLU A 3 -9.68 -2.36 -13.58
C GLU A 3 -11.19 -2.25 -13.81
N LYS A 4 -11.93 -3.38 -13.76
CA LYS A 4 -13.39 -3.37 -13.88
C LYS A 4 -14.07 -2.66 -12.70
N MET A 5 -13.34 -2.41 -11.62
CA MET A 5 -13.78 -1.62 -10.46
C MET A 5 -13.18 -0.21 -10.44
N GLY A 6 -12.55 0.23 -11.53
CA GLY A 6 -11.91 1.54 -11.62
C GLY A 6 -10.62 1.66 -10.80
N ILE A 7 -10.02 0.53 -10.40
CA ILE A 7 -8.76 0.51 -9.65
C ILE A 7 -7.62 0.41 -10.65
N THR A 8 -6.75 1.42 -10.66
CA THR A 8 -5.47 1.38 -11.36
C THR A 8 -4.44 0.65 -10.51
N PHE A 9 -3.53 -0.07 -11.15
CA PHE A 9 -2.44 -0.75 -10.46
C PHE A 9 -1.16 -0.67 -11.30
N ASP A 10 -0.05 -0.64 -10.61
CA ASP A 10 1.28 -0.86 -11.17
C ASP A 10 1.84 -2.16 -10.59
N VAL A 11 2.77 -2.77 -11.32
CA VAL A 11 3.38 -4.05 -10.92
C VAL A 11 4.89 -3.86 -10.80
N ALA A 12 5.43 -4.24 -9.64
CA ALA A 12 6.85 -4.44 -9.45
C ALA A 12 7.13 -5.96 -9.39
N THR A 13 8.14 -6.42 -10.12
CA THR A 13 8.53 -7.84 -10.19
C THR A 13 9.35 -8.28 -8.98
N ASP A 14 9.96 -7.34 -8.26
CA ASP A 14 10.76 -7.57 -7.06
C ASP A 14 10.78 -6.34 -6.13
N GLY A 15 11.44 -6.51 -4.98
CA GLY A 15 11.60 -5.46 -3.99
C GLY A 15 12.41 -4.25 -4.47
N GLN A 16 13.38 -4.43 -5.35
CA GLN A 16 14.20 -3.32 -5.86
C GLN A 16 13.38 -2.43 -6.78
N GLN A 17 12.60 -3.00 -7.70
CA GLN A 17 11.70 -2.24 -8.56
C GLN A 17 10.62 -1.53 -7.73
N ALA A 18 10.12 -2.15 -6.66
CA ALA A 18 9.17 -1.52 -5.75
C ALA A 18 9.79 -0.30 -5.04
N LEU A 19 11.02 -0.41 -4.54
CA LEU A 19 11.72 0.70 -3.90
C LEU A 19 12.02 1.82 -4.91
N GLN A 20 12.50 1.48 -6.10
CA GLN A 20 12.77 2.45 -7.16
C GLN A 20 11.50 3.22 -7.56
N TYR A 21 10.37 2.52 -7.67
CA TYR A 21 9.07 3.14 -7.93
C TYR A 21 8.72 4.18 -6.85
N LEU A 22 8.84 3.80 -5.58
CA LEU A 22 8.51 4.68 -4.46
C LEU A 22 9.48 5.87 -4.38
N GLU A 23 10.75 5.67 -4.68
CA GLU A 23 11.75 6.73 -4.73
C GLU A 23 11.44 7.75 -5.84
N GLN A 24 11.07 7.28 -7.05
CA GLN A 24 10.61 8.14 -8.14
C GLN A 24 9.36 8.95 -7.74
N CYS A 25 8.44 8.34 -7.01
CA CYS A 25 7.27 9.02 -6.44
C CYS A 25 7.66 10.09 -5.42
N ILE A 26 8.61 9.79 -4.53
CA ILE A 26 9.13 10.73 -3.51
C ILE A 26 9.76 11.95 -4.17
N HIS A 27 10.56 11.74 -5.22
CA HIS A 27 11.22 12.81 -5.98
C HIS A 27 10.32 13.50 -7.01
N GLY A 28 9.04 13.16 -7.09
CA GLY A 28 8.09 13.79 -8.02
C GLY A 28 8.30 13.41 -9.49
N GLN A 29 9.14 12.42 -9.79
CA GLN A 29 9.37 11.90 -11.14
C GLN A 29 8.18 11.04 -11.59
N ARG A 30 7.44 10.45 -10.64
CA ARG A 30 6.21 9.71 -10.89
C ARG A 30 5.04 10.34 -10.14
N LEU A 31 4.00 10.71 -10.89
CA LEU A 31 2.84 11.45 -10.36
C LEU A 31 1.85 10.55 -9.61
N THR A 32 1.78 9.27 -9.97
CA THR A 32 0.86 8.30 -9.36
C THR A 32 1.52 7.65 -8.16
N ARG A 33 1.10 8.03 -6.96
CA ARG A 33 1.53 7.36 -5.72
C ARG A 33 0.56 6.25 -5.36
N PRO A 34 1.04 5.11 -4.83
CA PRO A 34 0.17 4.00 -4.47
C PRO A 34 -0.63 4.33 -3.20
N ASP A 35 -1.92 4.05 -3.24
CA ASP A 35 -2.80 4.15 -2.07
C ASP A 35 -2.75 2.87 -1.21
N ILE A 36 -2.42 1.74 -1.82
CA ILE A 36 -2.22 0.43 -1.19
C ILE A 36 -1.08 -0.27 -1.91
N ILE A 37 -0.21 -0.94 -1.14
CA ILE A 37 0.82 -1.81 -1.68
C ILE A 37 0.45 -3.25 -1.30
N TYR A 38 0.24 -4.11 -2.29
CA TYR A 38 0.18 -5.55 -2.07
C TYR A 38 1.60 -6.11 -2.23
N MET A 39 2.15 -6.67 -1.16
CA MET A 39 3.54 -7.13 -1.14
C MET A 39 3.57 -8.64 -0.94
N ASP A 40 4.00 -9.38 -1.96
CA ASP A 40 4.28 -10.82 -1.81
C ASP A 40 5.52 -11.01 -0.93
N VAL A 41 5.52 -12.08 -0.12
CA VAL A 41 6.75 -12.57 0.51
C VAL A 41 7.84 -12.77 -0.53
N GLY A 42 7.48 -13.21 -1.73
CA GLY A 42 8.38 -13.43 -2.85
C GLY A 42 9.29 -14.64 -2.66
N ARG A 43 10.14 -14.89 -3.66
CA ARG A 43 11.22 -15.90 -3.65
C ARG A 43 12.49 -15.35 -4.33
N GLY A 44 12.88 -14.11 -4.05
CA GLY A 44 13.98 -13.38 -4.70
C GLY A 44 15.09 -12.93 -3.74
N ILE A 45 16.02 -12.08 -4.22
CA ILE A 45 17.19 -11.59 -3.45
C ILE A 45 16.78 -10.60 -2.33
N VAL A 46 15.77 -9.76 -2.58
CA VAL A 46 15.12 -8.90 -1.57
C VAL A 46 13.68 -9.40 -1.43
N TYR A 47 13.37 -10.00 -0.28
CA TYR A 47 12.04 -10.54 -0.02
C TYR A 47 11.09 -9.44 0.48
N GLY A 48 9.78 -9.70 0.39
CA GLY A 48 8.75 -8.76 0.84
C GLY A 48 8.95 -8.22 2.26
N PRO A 49 9.32 -9.04 3.26
CA PRO A 49 9.60 -8.56 4.62
C PRO A 49 10.75 -7.55 4.69
N GLU A 50 11.83 -7.77 3.95
CA GLU A 50 12.99 -6.89 3.85
C GLU A 50 12.63 -5.59 3.15
N THR A 51 11.88 -5.65 2.04
CA THR A 51 11.37 -4.45 1.34
C THR A 51 10.48 -3.62 2.27
N THR A 52 9.55 -4.26 2.98
CA THR A 52 8.70 -3.57 3.94
C THR A 52 9.52 -2.97 5.08
N HIS A 53 10.54 -3.68 5.57
CA HIS A 53 11.43 -3.13 6.58
C HIS A 53 12.12 -1.85 6.09
N ILE A 54 12.72 -1.88 4.88
CA ILE A 54 13.34 -0.69 4.27
C ILE A 54 12.34 0.46 4.16
N ILE A 55 11.13 0.21 3.64
CA ILE A 55 10.08 1.24 3.50
C ILE A 55 9.73 1.88 4.85
N ARG A 56 9.69 1.08 5.93
CA ARG A 56 9.29 1.55 7.26
C ARG A 56 10.41 2.18 8.06
N THR A 57 11.67 1.83 7.83
CA THR A 57 12.78 2.24 8.72
C THR A 57 13.82 3.13 8.04
N GLN A 58 13.99 3.06 6.72
CA GLN A 58 15.09 3.73 6.03
C GLN A 58 14.62 4.96 5.22
N PRO A 59 15.33 6.10 5.31
CA PRO A 59 15.18 7.19 4.35
C PRO A 59 15.50 6.73 2.91
N PRO A 60 14.89 7.33 1.89
CA PRO A 60 13.93 8.43 1.95
C PRO A 60 12.49 7.97 2.30
N PHE A 61 12.22 6.66 2.33
CA PHE A 61 10.87 6.10 2.47
C PHE A 61 10.25 6.37 3.84
N SER A 62 11.01 6.14 4.91
CA SER A 62 10.52 6.34 6.28
C SER A 62 10.29 7.81 6.61
N THR A 63 10.98 8.72 5.91
CA THR A 63 10.88 10.17 6.07
C THR A 63 9.79 10.80 5.19
N ASP A 64 9.34 10.13 4.13
CA ASP A 64 8.20 10.58 3.32
C ASP A 64 6.88 10.19 4.00
N PRO A 65 6.08 11.15 4.50
CA PRO A 65 4.90 10.82 5.31
C PRO A 65 3.88 9.99 4.55
N LYS A 66 3.74 10.21 3.24
CA LYS A 66 2.78 9.48 2.41
C LYS A 66 3.20 8.02 2.25
N THR A 67 4.45 7.74 1.88
CA THR A 67 4.98 6.38 1.72
C THR A 67 4.98 5.62 3.04
N ASN A 68 5.36 6.27 4.15
CA ASN A 68 5.33 5.66 5.48
C ASN A 68 3.89 5.40 5.99
N ALA A 69 2.90 6.16 5.51
CA ALA A 69 1.50 5.91 5.85
C ALA A 69 0.82 4.88 4.93
N THR A 70 1.27 4.71 3.68
CA THR A 70 0.67 3.78 2.71
C THR A 70 0.64 2.37 3.29
N PRO A 71 -0.53 1.70 3.38
CA PRO A 71 -0.65 0.37 3.94
C PRO A 71 0.00 -0.67 3.02
N ILE A 72 0.77 -1.56 3.63
CA ILE A 72 1.39 -2.69 2.95
C ILE A 72 0.65 -3.97 3.36
N ILE A 73 -0.16 -4.51 2.45
CA ILE A 73 -0.91 -5.74 2.64
C ILE A 73 -0.01 -6.90 2.21
N SER A 74 0.45 -7.67 3.19
CA SER A 74 1.28 -8.84 2.95
C SER A 74 0.49 -9.94 2.25
N LEU A 75 1.05 -10.50 1.18
CA LEU A 75 0.55 -11.68 0.50
C LEU A 75 1.45 -12.85 0.90
N THR A 76 0.94 -13.73 1.76
CA THR A 76 1.73 -14.82 2.35
C THR A 76 1.32 -16.17 1.79
N LYS A 77 2.24 -17.13 1.88
CA LYS A 77 1.91 -18.56 1.73
C LYS A 77 1.52 -19.11 3.09
N SER A 78 1.22 -20.40 3.18
CA SER A 78 0.92 -21.07 4.44
C SER A 78 2.11 -21.00 5.41
N GLY A 79 2.14 -19.97 6.25
CA GLY A 79 3.08 -19.81 7.35
C GLY A 79 4.34 -19.00 7.02
N ILE A 80 5.06 -18.69 8.10
CA ILE A 80 6.37 -18.04 8.07
C ILE A 80 7.39 -19.04 7.52
N PRO A 81 8.14 -18.73 6.44
CA PRO A 81 9.19 -19.62 5.97
C PRO A 81 10.20 -19.91 7.09
N PRO A 82 10.65 -21.17 7.29
CA PRO A 82 11.57 -21.52 8.38
C PRO A 82 12.88 -20.72 8.36
N ALA A 83 13.36 -20.37 7.15
CA ALA A 83 14.57 -19.61 6.92
C ALA A 83 14.37 -18.08 6.91
N SER A 84 13.17 -17.58 7.20
CA SER A 84 12.92 -16.13 7.18
C SER A 84 13.42 -15.45 8.46
N SER A 85 13.90 -14.23 8.28
CA SER A 85 14.25 -13.30 9.35
C SER A 85 13.03 -12.96 10.19
N ARG A 86 12.77 -13.74 11.26
CA ARG A 86 11.57 -13.61 12.13
C ARG A 86 11.31 -12.19 12.63
N HIS A 87 12.37 -11.40 12.82
CA HIS A 87 12.28 -10.03 13.29
C HIS A 87 11.64 -9.06 12.26
N LEU A 88 11.61 -9.40 10.98
CA LEU A 88 10.99 -8.59 9.92
C LEU A 88 9.48 -8.84 9.83
N TRP A 89 9.03 -10.03 10.24
CA TRP A 89 7.64 -10.46 10.08
C TRP A 89 6.61 -9.55 10.77
N PRO A 90 6.83 -9.05 12.00
CA PRO A 90 5.90 -8.14 12.66
C PRO A 90 5.63 -6.86 11.87
N LEU A 91 6.65 -6.31 11.20
CA LEU A 91 6.48 -5.14 10.33
C LEU A 91 5.80 -5.50 9.01
N PHE A 92 6.12 -6.69 8.48
CA PHE A 92 5.57 -7.17 7.22
C PHE A 92 4.05 -7.36 7.26
N ILE A 93 3.52 -7.94 8.34
CA ILE A 93 2.08 -8.22 8.48
C ILE A 93 1.31 -7.09 9.19
N ARG A 94 1.98 -5.98 9.51
CA ARG A 94 1.46 -4.91 10.38
C ARG A 94 0.13 -4.34 9.90
N ASP A 95 0.01 -4.09 8.61
CA ASP A 95 -1.14 -3.40 8.01
C ASP A 95 -2.20 -4.39 7.47
N GLY A 96 -1.85 -5.67 7.34
CA GLY A 96 -2.77 -6.72 6.90
C GLY A 96 -2.04 -7.91 6.27
N GLU A 97 -2.71 -9.06 6.28
CA GLU A 97 -2.23 -10.31 5.67
C GLU A 97 -3.36 -10.94 4.85
N ILE A 98 -3.05 -11.33 3.61
CA ILE A 98 -3.88 -12.17 2.74
C ILE A 98 -3.09 -13.44 2.44
N ARG A 99 -3.69 -14.60 2.71
CA ARG A 99 -3.03 -15.89 2.50
C ARG A 99 -3.41 -16.46 1.14
N ASN A 100 -2.44 -17.07 0.49
CA ASN A 100 -2.68 -17.82 -0.73
C ASN A 100 -3.59 -19.04 -0.46
N PRO A 101 -4.52 -19.37 -1.38
CA PRO A 101 -4.76 -18.70 -2.66
C PRO A 101 -5.54 -17.38 -2.50
N ILE A 102 -5.05 -16.31 -3.16
CA ILE A 102 -5.63 -14.96 -3.07
C ILE A 102 -7.07 -14.97 -3.59
N ARG A 103 -8.02 -14.57 -2.76
CA ARG A 103 -9.42 -14.41 -3.16
C ARG A 103 -9.71 -12.94 -3.47
N MET A 104 -10.44 -12.70 -4.56
CA MET A 104 -10.81 -11.34 -4.97
C MET A 104 -11.53 -10.56 -3.87
N ASN A 105 -12.40 -11.23 -3.10
CA ASN A 105 -13.12 -10.59 -1.98
C ASN A 105 -12.18 -10.07 -0.88
N GLU A 106 -11.00 -10.67 -0.71
CA GLU A 106 -10.00 -10.24 0.28
C GLU A 106 -9.25 -9.00 -0.20
N LEU A 107 -8.89 -8.96 -1.48
CA LEU A 107 -8.33 -7.75 -2.11
C LEU A 107 -9.31 -6.59 -2.01
N LEU A 108 -10.59 -6.81 -2.35
CA LEU A 108 -11.60 -5.76 -2.28
C LEU A 108 -11.90 -5.32 -0.85
N ARG A 109 -11.79 -6.22 0.13
CA ARG A 109 -11.90 -5.87 1.54
C ARG A 109 -10.78 -4.93 1.96
N ALA A 110 -9.54 -5.20 1.54
CA ALA A 110 -8.40 -4.33 1.80
C ALA A 110 -8.59 -2.95 1.14
N VAL A 111 -9.02 -2.90 -0.14
CA VAL A 111 -9.34 -1.63 -0.83
C VAL A 111 -10.40 -0.82 -0.08
N LYS A 112 -11.48 -1.47 0.37
CA LYS A 112 -12.56 -0.81 1.11
C LYS A 112 -12.15 -0.34 2.51
N SER A 113 -11.11 -0.93 3.08
CA SER A 113 -10.61 -0.56 4.42
C SER A 113 -9.81 0.74 4.41
N VAL A 114 -9.25 1.11 3.24
CA VAL A 114 -8.62 2.40 3.06
C VAL A 114 -9.70 3.46 2.88
N LYS A 115 -9.74 4.40 3.83
CA LYS A 115 -10.63 5.54 3.75
C LYS A 115 -10.02 6.59 2.84
N PHE A 116 -10.84 7.13 1.96
CA PHE A 116 -10.49 8.25 1.10
C PHE A 116 -11.41 9.43 1.41
N GLU A 117 -10.84 10.60 1.59
CA GLU A 117 -11.55 11.88 1.59
C GLU A 117 -11.51 12.46 0.18
N LEU A 118 -12.58 13.16 -0.19
CA LEU A 118 -12.58 13.99 -1.38
C LEU A 118 -11.93 15.32 -1.01
N VAL A 119 -10.75 15.58 -1.55
CA VAL A 119 -10.03 16.83 -1.34
C VAL A 119 -9.94 17.60 -2.66
N PRO A 120 -9.91 18.95 -2.63
CA PRO A 120 -9.63 19.73 -3.83
C PRO A 120 -8.30 19.30 -4.46
N ALA A 121 -8.28 19.12 -5.78
CA ALA A 121 -7.08 18.70 -6.52
C ALA A 121 -5.85 19.59 -6.23
N ALA A 122 -6.08 20.89 -5.98
CA ALA A 122 -5.06 21.86 -5.63
C ALA A 122 -4.35 21.60 -4.29
N MET A 123 -5.00 20.90 -3.34
CA MET A 123 -4.41 20.60 -2.03
C MET A 123 -3.48 19.38 -2.03
N VAL A 124 -3.48 18.56 -3.08
CA VAL A 124 -2.67 17.33 -3.11
C VAL A 124 -1.21 17.59 -3.50
N GLY A 125 -0.81 18.86 -3.72
CA GLY A 125 0.60 19.27 -3.85
C GLY A 125 1.38 18.63 -5.00
N TYR A 126 0.71 18.09 -6.01
CA TYR A 126 1.39 17.50 -7.17
C TYR A 126 1.89 18.61 -8.12
N PRO A 127 3.21 18.72 -8.36
CA PRO A 127 3.73 19.61 -9.37
C PRO A 127 3.56 18.94 -10.73
N GLY A 128 2.42 19.17 -11.39
CA GLY A 128 2.12 18.50 -12.66
C GLY A 128 0.89 19.07 -13.33
N ASN A 129 1.14 19.87 -14.35
CA ASN A 129 0.17 20.60 -15.15
C ASN A 129 -0.89 19.68 -15.77
N ASN A 130 -2.16 20.11 -15.68
CA ASN A 130 -3.33 19.75 -16.48
C ASN A 130 -3.14 18.64 -17.54
N ARG A 131 -3.69 17.45 -17.26
CA ARG A 131 -4.71 16.75 -18.08
C ARG A 131 -4.86 15.30 -17.62
N SER A 132 -6.11 14.94 -17.33
CA SER A 132 -6.65 13.57 -17.44
C SER A 132 -6.25 12.55 -16.38
N PHE A 133 -6.67 12.75 -15.11
CA PHE A 133 -6.95 11.60 -14.26
C PHE A 133 -8.41 11.17 -14.43
N SER A 134 -8.61 9.89 -14.76
CA SER A 134 -9.93 9.25 -14.80
C SER A 134 -10.51 9.24 -13.37
N GLY A 135 -11.29 10.28 -13.03
CA GLY A 135 -11.88 10.43 -11.69
C GLY A 135 -12.24 11.87 -11.29
N HIS A 136 -11.98 12.87 -12.15
CA HIS A 136 -12.38 14.26 -11.90
C HIS A 136 -13.90 14.40 -11.82
N ILE A 137 -14.45 14.41 -10.60
CA ILE A 137 -15.78 14.94 -10.33
C ILE A 137 -15.55 16.35 -9.77
N ASN A 138 -15.84 17.38 -10.56
CA ASN A 138 -15.88 18.78 -10.12
C ASN A 138 -14.62 19.29 -9.37
N GLY A 139 -13.41 18.90 -9.83
CA GLY A 139 -12.15 19.39 -9.22
C GLY A 139 -11.76 18.74 -7.88
N LEU A 140 -12.51 17.72 -7.44
CA LEU A 140 -12.19 16.92 -6.27
C LEU A 140 -11.46 15.64 -6.68
N VAL A 141 -10.51 15.21 -5.85
CA VAL A 141 -9.77 13.97 -5.99
C VAL A 141 -9.91 13.16 -4.71
N ARG A 142 -10.05 11.84 -4.84
CA ARG A 142 -9.97 10.93 -3.69
C ARG A 142 -8.54 10.93 -3.17
N SER A 143 -8.31 11.54 -2.02
CA SER A 143 -7.07 11.42 -1.27
C SER A 143 -7.29 10.49 -0.08
N PRO A 144 -6.41 9.51 0.16
CA PRO A 144 -6.51 8.69 1.36
C PRO A 144 -6.48 9.55 2.64
N VAL A 145 -7.35 9.23 3.59
CA VAL A 145 -7.46 9.90 4.91
C VAL A 145 -6.39 9.35 5.82
N TRP A 146 -5.24 10.02 5.86
CA TRP A 146 -4.15 9.65 6.76
C TRP A 146 -4.36 10.32 8.13
N GLY A 147 -5.08 9.64 9.02
CA GLY A 147 -5.09 9.94 10.46
C GLY A 147 -3.83 9.39 11.15
N PRO A 148 -3.57 9.75 12.42
CA PRO A 148 -2.46 9.17 13.15
C PRO A 148 -2.71 7.67 13.38
N MET A 149 -1.70 6.85 13.09
CA MET A 149 -1.53 5.47 13.59
C MET A 149 -2.28 4.32 12.86
N PRO A 150 -1.81 3.04 13.05
CA PRO A 150 -1.95 1.98 12.05
C PRO A 150 -3.39 1.52 11.90
N LEU A 151 -3.69 0.90 10.74
CA LEU A 151 -4.98 0.30 10.44
C LEU A 151 -5.50 -0.46 11.67
N ARG A 152 -6.58 0.07 12.25
CA ARG A 152 -7.24 -0.50 13.44
C ARG A 152 -7.45 -1.99 13.20
N LYS A 153 -6.90 -2.86 14.06
CA LYS A 153 -7.23 -4.30 14.04
C LYS A 153 -8.74 -4.42 14.06
N TYR A 154 -9.32 -5.01 13.01
CA TYR A 154 -10.76 -5.27 12.92
C TYR A 154 -11.19 -6.09 14.13
N PRO A 155 -11.94 -5.53 15.09
CA PRO A 155 -12.56 -6.36 16.10
C PRO A 155 -13.67 -7.10 15.35
N GLY A 156 -13.60 -8.44 15.34
CA GLY A 156 -14.70 -9.25 14.81
C GLY A 156 -16.04 -8.85 15.44
N PRO A 157 -17.17 -9.31 14.87
CA PRO A 157 -18.47 -9.04 15.45
C PRO A 157 -18.47 -9.44 16.93
N ARG A 158 -18.63 -8.44 17.81
CA ARG A 158 -18.78 -8.68 19.25
C ARG A 158 -20.10 -9.41 19.42
N SER A 159 -20.04 -10.70 19.74
CA SER A 159 -21.19 -11.40 20.32
C SER A 159 -21.51 -10.68 21.62
N MET A 160 -22.69 -10.05 21.70
CA MET A 160 -23.22 -9.54 22.96
C MET A 160 -23.67 -10.75 23.78
N LEU A 161 -22.81 -11.18 24.70
CA LEU A 161 -23.15 -12.01 25.84
C LEU A 161 -22.62 -11.32 27.10
#